data_AF-A0A945G3L4-F1
#
_entry.id   AF-A0A945G3L4-F1
#
_cell.length_a   1.000
_cell.length_b   1.000
_cell.length_c   1.000
_cell.angle_alpha   90.00
_cell.angle_beta   90.00
_cell.angle_gamma   90.00
#
_symmetry.space_group_name_H-M   'P 1'
#
loop_
_entity.id
_entity.type
_entity.pdbx_description
1 polymer ?
#
loop_
_entity_poly.entity_id
_entity_poly.type
_entity_poly.pdbx_seq_one_letter_code
_entity_poly.pdbx_strand_id
1 'polypeptide(L)' 'MKKKRKKKKNKGFSKKQLENLILSIFKENPSKSLNYKQLSKILKIKELGIKILLNDVMISLAISGVLKEEK' A
#
# COMPACT_ATOMS: atom_id res chain seq x y z
N MET A 1 -24.56 30.92 -4.52
CA MET A 1 -24.29 29.47 -4.39
C MET A 1 -22.77 29.22 -4.34
N LYS A 2 -22.15 29.18 -3.15
CA LYS A 2 -20.67 29.06 -3.03
C LYS A 2 -20.25 27.60 -3.27
N LYS A 3 -19.71 27.29 -4.46
CA LYS A 3 -19.05 26.01 -4.77
C LYS A 3 -17.86 25.82 -3.80
N LYS A 4 -18.08 25.06 -2.72
CA LYS A 4 -17.00 24.61 -1.82
C LYS A 4 -16.03 23.77 -2.63
N ARG A 5 -14.94 24.39 -3.11
CA ARG A 5 -13.77 23.69 -3.64
C ARG A 5 -13.29 22.75 -2.53
N LYS A 6 -13.60 21.46 -2.66
CA LYS A 6 -13.09 20.41 -1.75
C LYS A 6 -11.57 20.52 -1.83
N LYS A 7 -10.95 21.17 -0.84
CA LYS A 7 -9.50 21.11 -0.62
C LYS A 7 -9.18 19.61 -0.64
N LYS A 8 -8.42 19.16 -1.66
CA LYS A 8 -7.83 17.82 -1.67
C LYS A 8 -7.01 17.76 -0.40
N LYS A 9 -7.61 17.22 0.67
CA LYS A 9 -6.90 16.94 1.91
C LYS A 9 -5.72 16.08 1.47
N ASN A 10 -4.51 16.50 1.81
CA ASN A 10 -3.33 15.65 1.88
C ASN A 10 -3.66 14.53 2.87
N LYS A 11 -4.51 13.59 2.45
CA LYS A 11 -4.83 12.39 3.20
C LYS A 11 -3.60 11.52 2.99
N GLY A 12 -2.78 11.42 4.03
CA GLY A 12 -1.81 10.33 4.12
C GLY A 12 -2.49 9.02 3.75
N PHE A 13 -1.73 8.11 3.17
CA PHE A 13 -2.26 6.82 2.75
C PHE A 13 -2.99 6.15 3.91
N SER A 14 -4.29 5.89 3.76
CA SER A 14 -5.02 5.10 4.75
C SER A 14 -4.64 3.62 4.60
N LYS A 15 -4.72 2.85 5.70
CA LYS A 15 -4.40 1.40 5.71
C LYS A 15 -5.10 0.65 4.58
N LYS A 16 -6.41 0.87 4.41
CA LYS A 16 -7.21 0.28 3.31
C LYS A 16 -6.75 0.71 1.91
N GLN A 17 -6.27 1.95 1.73
CA GLN A 17 -5.76 2.38 0.43
C GLN A 17 -4.44 1.68 0.09
N LEU A 18 -3.53 1.55 1.06
CA LEU A 18 -2.29 0.79 0.89
C LEU A 18 -2.59 -0.67 0.58
N GLU A 19 -3.53 -1.27 1.29
CA GLU A 19 -3.96 -2.65 1.09
C GLU A 19 -4.48 -2.87 -0.32
N ASN A 20 -5.42 -2.04 -0.79
CA ASN A 20 -5.91 -2.12 -2.17
C ASN A 20 -4.81 -1.90 -3.21
N LEU A 21 -3.87 -0.98 -2.96
CA LEU A 21 -2.73 -0.75 -3.86
C LEU A 21 -1.79 -1.95 -3.92
N ILE A 22 -1.45 -2.52 -2.76
CA ILE A 22 -0.63 -3.73 -2.67
C ILE A 22 -1.32 -4.87 -3.43
N LEU A 23 -2.61 -5.12 -3.16
CA LEU A 23 -3.38 -6.15 -3.85
C LEU A 23 -3.45 -5.92 -5.36
N SER A 24 -3.59 -4.67 -5.83
CA SER A 24 -3.58 -4.36 -7.25
C SER A 24 -2.22 -4.67 -7.89
N ILE A 25 -1.11 -4.30 -7.24
CA ILE A 25 0.24 -4.57 -7.73
C ILE A 25 0.51 -6.06 -7.83
N PHE A 26 0.13 -6.83 -6.80
CA PHE A 26 0.28 -8.28 -6.80
C PHE A 26 -0.69 -8.97 -7.77
N LYS A 27 -1.90 -8.43 -7.99
CA LYS A 27 -2.80 -8.93 -9.05
C LYS A 27 -2.25 -8.70 -10.45
N GLU A 28 -1.61 -7.55 -10.69
CA GLU A 28 -0.95 -7.26 -11.97
C GLU A 28 0.33 -8.08 -12.16
N ASN A 29 1.00 -8.47 -11.07
CA ASN A 29 2.24 -9.24 -11.10
C ASN A 29 2.20 -10.44 -10.12
N PRO A 30 1.35 -11.46 -10.39
CA PRO A 30 1.14 -12.57 -9.46
C PRO A 30 2.38 -13.43 -9.25
N SER A 31 3.32 -13.41 -10.20
CA SER A 31 4.56 -14.19 -10.17
C SER A 31 5.74 -13.44 -9.57
N LYS A 32 5.57 -12.17 -9.14
CA LYS A 32 6.65 -11.41 -8.52
C LYS A 32 6.50 -11.39 -7.01
N SER A 33 7.48 -11.93 -6.32
CA SER A 33 7.74 -11.61 -4.92
C SER A 33 8.24 -10.17 -4.82
N LEU A 34 7.43 -9.31 -4.20
CA LEU A 34 7.76 -7.91 -3.96
C LEU A 34 7.98 -7.66 -2.47
N ASN A 35 9.10 -7.03 -2.14
CA ASN A 35 9.44 -6.61 -0.78
C ASN A 35 8.82 -5.24 -0.47
N TYR A 36 8.55 -4.93 0.81
CA TYR A 36 8.13 -3.60 1.27
C TYR A 36 9.04 -2.46 0.76
N LYS A 37 10.35 -2.70 0.61
CA LYS A 37 11.30 -1.73 0.04
C LYS A 37 11.04 -1.43 -1.44
N GLN A 38 10.61 -2.42 -2.21
CA GLN A 38 10.26 -2.27 -3.62
C GLN A 38 8.90 -1.61 -3.76
N LEU A 39 7.91 -2.04 -2.98
CA LEU A 39 6.58 -1.44 -2.96
C LEU A 39 6.62 0.03 -2.55
N SER A 40 7.41 0.39 -1.53
CA SER A 40 7.58 1.80 -1.16
C SER A 40 8.23 2.65 -2.27
N LYS A 41 9.12 2.08 -3.09
CA LYS A 41 9.65 2.75 -4.28
C LYS A 41 8.60 2.91 -5.39
N ILE A 42 7.85 1.85 -5.70
CA ILE A 42 6.78 1.86 -6.72
C ILE A 42 5.70 2.90 -6.35
N LEU A 43 5.30 2.90 -5.08
CA LEU A 43 4.30 3.81 -4.54
C LEU A 43 4.85 5.21 -4.23
N LYS A 44 6.15 5.45 -4.49
CA LYS A 44 6.87 6.71 -4.21
C LYS A 44 6.68 7.20 -2.77
N ILE A 45 6.58 6.27 -1.83
CA ILE A 45 6.40 6.52 -0.41
C ILE A 45 7.76 6.87 0.20
N LYS A 46 7.93 8.15 0.54
CA LYS A 46 9.13 8.65 1.23
C LYS A 46 8.98 8.67 2.74
N GLU A 47 7.75 8.84 3.24
CA GLU A 47 7.45 8.98 4.66
C GLU A 47 7.62 7.66 5.41
N LEU A 48 8.32 7.69 6.55
CA LEU A 48 8.62 6.51 7.36
C LEU A 48 7.35 5.88 7.96
N GLY A 49 6.41 6.70 8.45
CA GLY A 49 5.15 6.20 9.02
C GLY A 49 4.34 5.37 8.01
N ILE A 50 4.32 5.80 6.75
CA ILE A 50 3.65 5.07 5.68
C ILE A 50 4.42 3.78 5.31
N LYS A 51 5.76 3.76 5.40
CA LYS A 51 6.55 2.52 5.21
C LYS A 51 6.29 1.49 6.30
N ILE A 52 6.17 1.93 7.55
CA ILE A 52 5.80 1.05 8.67
C ILE A 52 4.40 0.49 8.43
N LEU A 53 3.45 1.34 8.04
CA LEU A 53 2.09 0.92 7.72
C LEU A 53 2.04 -0.05 6.54
N LEU A 54 2.85 0.17 5.50
CA LEU A 54 2.99 -0.73 4.35
C LEU A 54 3.47 -2.11 4.80
N ASN A 55 4.49 -2.17 5.66
CA ASN A 55 5.01 -3.42 6.20
C ASN A 55 3.96 -4.15 7.05
N ASP A 56 3.24 -3.43 7.92
CA ASP A 56 2.15 -3.98 8.73
C ASP A 56 1.01 -4.55 7.86
N VAL A 57 0.64 -3.86 6.78
CA VAL A 57 -0.35 -4.36 5.81
C VAL A 57 0.15 -5.61 5.10
N MET A 58 1.42 -5.65 4.67
CA MET A 58 1.97 -6.84 4.03
C MET A 58 1.97 -8.05 4.96
N ILE A 59 2.37 -7.87 6.22
CA ILE A 59 2.32 -8.94 7.24
C ILE A 59 0.88 -9.40 7.45
N SER A 60 -0.07 -8.46 7.59
CA SER A 60 -1.49 -8.78 7.76
C SER A 60 -2.05 -9.57 6.56
N LEU A 61 -1.65 -9.23 5.35
CA LEU A 61 -2.08 -9.93 4.13
C LEU A 61 -1.43 -11.32 4.00
N ALA A 62 -0.18 -11.47 4.47
CA ALA A 62 0.51 -12.76 4.54
C ALA A 62 -0.16 -13.69 5.57
N ILE A 63 -0.47 -13.18 6.76
CA ILE A 63 -1.22 -13.90 7.80
C ILE A 63 -2.60 -14.31 7.29
N SER A 64 -3.28 -13.43 6.54
CA SER A 64 -4.57 -13.72 5.93
C SER A 64 -4.50 -14.76 4.79
N GLY A 65 -3.30 -15.19 4.39
CA GLY A 65 -3.09 -16.13 3.28
C GLY A 65 -3.33 -15.54 1.89
N VAL A 66 -3.53 -14.21 1.79
CA VAL A 66 -3.75 -13.51 0.52
C VAL A 66 -2.43 -13.30 -0.22
N LEU A 67 -1.36 -13.07 0.53
CA LEU A 67 0.01 -13.06 0.02
C LEU A 67 0.75 -14.27 0.55
N LYS A 68 1.61 -14.87 -0.28
CA LYS A 68 2.50 -15.95 0.12
C LYS A 68 3.90 -15.41 0.22
N GLU A 69 4.52 -15.53 1.39
CA GLU A 69 5.94 -15.24 1.54
C GLU A 69 6.74 -16.36 0.86
N GLU A 70 7.49 -16.03 -0.19
CA GLU A 70 8.51 -16.93 -0.72
C GLU A 70 9.74 -16.83 0.17
N LYS A 71 10.18 -17.96 0.71
CA LYS A 71 11.26 -18.09 1.69
C LYS A 71 12.54 -18.58 1.03
#